data_AF-A0A973H0N8-F1
#
_entry.id   AF-A0A973H0N8-F1
#
_cell.length_a   1.000
_cell.length_b   1.000
_cell.length_c   1.000
_cell.angle_alpha   90.00
_cell.angle_beta   90.00
_cell.angle_gamma   90.00
#
_symmetry.space_group_name_H-M   'P 1'
#
loop_
_entity.id
_entity.type
_entity.pdbx_description
1 polymer ?
#
loop_
_entity_poly.entity_id
_entity_poly.type
_entity_poly.pdbx_seq_one_letter_code
_entity_poly.pdbx_strand_id
1 'polypeptide(L)'
;MTQRMAQAAKLLIGVWIAGVAVSMFLVLPQYEGLGNAGRIIIMHVPTAWVSVLAFAVSALFSGLYLWRGRTEHDDYALAAAECGFLFTVLATVTGAIFSQVVWGIYWNWDPRQTSIFVLLLIYAALFALRSAIDDISRRRQLSAVYSLFAFVTVPFLIFVAPRVSNSTLHPNCAFMQGSTCDGLEIGVGKLGLLGDRKIELVSLDREGDVVTAQVLVSEPGLSSSTTLTPSFNLVDQEVLDRPNFPGLRYHLIVQKVDLAANSVLLNIEAPGTGLLENGRTLFTFLASITGFTALFFWLLNMRATLLGVQWALARREGARV
;
A
#
# COMPACT_ATOMS: atom_id res chain seq x y z
N MET A 1 39.30 10.31 4.79
CA MET A 1 38.79 9.01 4.26
C MET A 1 37.28 8.87 4.47
N THR A 2 36.77 9.09 5.68
CA THR A 2 35.33 9.05 6.05
C THR A 2 34.42 9.96 5.23
N GLN A 3 34.81 11.21 4.95
CA GLN A 3 33.96 12.14 4.18
C GLN A 3 33.80 11.73 2.70
N ARG A 4 34.86 11.18 2.08
CA ARG A 4 34.82 10.64 0.70
C ARG A 4 33.95 9.38 0.63
N MET A 5 34.02 8.51 1.64
CA MET A 5 33.16 7.33 1.73
C MET A 5 31.69 7.72 1.89
N ALA A 6 31.39 8.75 2.69
CA ALA A 6 30.03 9.26 2.84
C ALA A 6 29.49 9.88 1.54
N GLN A 7 30.31 10.59 0.77
CA GLN A 7 29.91 11.11 -0.54
C GLN A 7 29.68 9.99 -1.56
N ALA A 8 30.54 8.98 -1.59
CA ALA A 8 30.38 7.81 -2.44
C ALA A 8 29.08 7.06 -2.13
N ALA A 9 28.76 6.84 -0.85
CA ALA A 9 27.51 6.20 -0.45
C ALA A 9 26.26 6.95 -0.94
N LYS A 10 26.28 8.29 -0.93
CA LYS A 10 25.16 9.11 -1.43
C LYS A 10 24.95 8.95 -2.94
N LEU A 11 26.04 9.02 -3.70
CA LEU A 11 26.01 8.83 -5.14
C LEU A 11 25.52 7.42 -5.49
N LEU A 12 25.96 6.40 -4.73
CA LEU A 12 25.51 5.03 -4.91
C LEU A 12 24.00 4.88 -4.67
N ILE A 13 23.43 5.50 -3.62
CA ILE A 13 21.98 5.49 -3.38
C ILE A 13 21.22 6.17 -4.52
N GLY A 14 21.71 7.32 -5.00
CA GLY A 14 21.11 8.03 -6.12
C GLY A 14 21.10 7.21 -7.40
N VAL A 15 22.25 6.61 -7.75
CA VAL A 15 22.39 5.71 -8.91
C VAL A 15 21.51 4.47 -8.74
N TRP A 16 21.39 3.92 -7.53
CA TRP A 16 20.54 2.78 -7.24
C TRP A 16 19.06 3.08 -7.49
N ILE A 17 18.55 4.18 -6.92
CA ILE A 17 17.15 4.62 -7.12
C ILE A 17 16.88 4.93 -8.59
N ALA A 18 17.82 5.58 -9.29
CA ALA A 18 17.69 5.82 -10.73
C ALA A 18 17.65 4.51 -11.52
N GLY A 19 18.48 3.53 -11.16
CA GLY A 19 18.48 2.19 -11.74
C GLY A 19 17.15 1.46 -11.55
N VAL A 20 16.56 1.55 -10.36
CA VAL A 20 15.22 1.01 -10.06
C VAL A 20 14.13 1.71 -10.88
N ALA A 21 14.19 3.04 -10.99
CA ALA A 21 13.22 3.79 -11.78
C ALA A 21 13.30 3.43 -13.27
N VAL A 22 14.51 3.27 -13.81
CA VAL A 22 14.73 2.85 -15.21
C VAL A 22 14.29 1.40 -15.43
N SER A 23 14.63 0.49 -14.51
CA SER A 23 14.27 -0.93 -14.62
C SER A 23 12.75 -1.14 -14.58
N MET A 24 12.02 -0.30 -13.83
CA MET A 24 10.56 -0.26 -13.84
C MET A 24 9.98 -0.13 -15.24
N PHE A 25 10.59 0.66 -16.13
CA PHE A 25 10.09 0.88 -17.49
C PHE A 25 10.68 -0.07 -18.54
N LEU A 26 11.96 -0.44 -18.40
CA LEU A 26 12.69 -1.19 -19.44
C LEU A 26 12.79 -2.69 -19.19
N VAL A 27 12.79 -3.12 -17.91
CA VAL A 27 13.08 -4.51 -17.52
C VAL A 27 11.81 -5.25 -17.14
N LEU A 28 10.88 -4.58 -16.47
CA LEU A 28 9.66 -5.23 -16.00
C LEU A 28 8.71 -5.49 -17.17
N PRO A 29 8.17 -6.71 -17.31
CA PRO A 29 7.06 -6.92 -18.23
C PRO A 29 5.85 -6.08 -17.80
N GLN A 30 4.89 -5.92 -18.69
CA GLN A 30 3.58 -5.42 -18.29
C GLN A 30 2.95 -6.43 -17.34
N TYR A 31 2.29 -5.96 -16.30
CA TYR A 31 1.41 -6.84 -15.54
C TYR A 31 0.25 -7.18 -16.43
N GLU A 32 -0.10 -8.47 -16.53
CA GLU A 32 -1.30 -8.80 -17.25
C GLU A 32 -2.48 -8.10 -16.52
N GLY A 33 -3.43 -7.60 -17.30
CA GLY A 33 -4.55 -6.81 -16.80
C GLY A 33 -4.28 -5.38 -16.32
N LEU A 34 -3.24 -5.13 -15.54
CA LEU A 34 -2.91 -3.76 -15.17
C LEU A 34 -2.06 -3.04 -16.23
N GLY A 35 -1.53 -3.78 -17.21
CA GLY A 35 -0.67 -3.24 -18.24
C GLY A 35 0.55 -2.54 -17.65
N ASN A 36 0.86 -1.35 -18.18
CA ASN A 36 1.93 -0.51 -17.63
C ASN A 36 1.57 0.10 -16.26
N ALA A 37 0.28 0.22 -15.91
CA ALA A 37 -0.15 0.82 -14.65
C ALA A 37 0.33 -0.01 -13.45
N GLY A 38 0.36 -1.34 -13.58
CA GLY A 38 0.84 -2.24 -12.54
C GLY A 38 2.30 -2.03 -12.17
N ARG A 39 3.11 -1.42 -13.04
CA ARG A 39 4.53 -1.13 -12.74
C ARG A 39 4.71 -0.12 -11.61
N ILE A 40 3.69 0.71 -11.33
CA ILE A 40 3.75 1.74 -10.28
C ILE A 40 4.02 1.15 -8.90
N ILE A 41 3.65 -0.11 -8.66
CA ILE A 41 3.83 -0.77 -7.35
C ILE A 41 5.30 -0.82 -6.93
N ILE A 42 6.24 -0.82 -7.88
CA ILE A 42 7.68 -0.78 -7.63
C ILE A 42 8.10 0.50 -6.91
N MET A 43 7.37 1.60 -7.09
CA MET A 43 7.65 2.87 -6.39
C MET A 43 6.64 3.12 -5.27
N HIS A 44 5.36 2.84 -5.52
CA HIS A 44 4.27 3.10 -4.58
C HIS A 44 4.42 2.28 -3.29
N VAL A 45 4.60 0.96 -3.38
CA VAL A 45 4.65 0.10 -2.18
C VAL A 45 5.87 0.43 -1.31
N PRO A 46 7.09 0.64 -1.85
CA PRO A 46 8.22 1.11 -1.05
C PRO A 46 8.00 2.47 -0.39
N THR A 47 7.31 3.42 -1.04
CA THR A 47 6.97 4.69 -0.38
C THR A 47 6.03 4.50 0.81
N ALA A 48 5.01 3.64 0.69
CA ALA A 48 4.08 3.30 1.78
C ALA A 48 4.77 2.50 2.90
N TRP A 49 5.72 1.64 2.55
CA TRP A 49 6.56 0.93 3.52
C TRP A 49 7.39 1.92 4.35
N VAL A 50 8.07 2.85 3.68
CA VAL A 50 8.91 3.84 4.34
C VAL A 50 8.09 4.78 5.23
N SER A 51 6.85 5.15 4.86
CA SER A 51 6.02 5.96 5.76
C SER A 51 5.77 5.28 7.11
N VAL A 52 5.48 3.98 7.12
CA VAL A 52 5.27 3.26 8.39
C VAL A 52 6.58 3.07 9.15
N LEU A 53 7.65 2.69 8.45
CA LEU A 53 8.98 2.53 9.05
C LEU A 53 9.46 3.84 9.69
N ALA A 54 9.30 4.97 9.01
CA ALA A 54 9.67 6.28 9.52
C ALA A 54 8.89 6.65 10.79
N PHE A 55 7.60 6.29 10.87
CA PHE A 55 6.82 6.49 12.09
C PHE A 55 7.32 5.61 13.23
N ALA A 56 7.66 4.35 12.95
CA ALA A 56 8.24 3.43 13.93
C ALA A 56 9.56 3.97 14.49
N VAL A 57 10.43 4.49 13.61
CA VAL A 57 11.69 5.12 14.00
C VAL A 57 11.45 6.38 14.83
N SER A 58 10.46 7.21 14.45
CA SER A 58 10.06 8.38 15.23
C SER A 58 9.59 8.01 16.64
N ALA A 59 8.75 6.97 16.76
CA ALA A 59 8.28 6.45 18.04
C ALA A 59 9.43 5.86 18.88
N LEU A 60 10.35 5.11 18.26
CA LEU A 60 11.53 4.57 18.93
C LEU A 60 12.39 5.68 19.55
N PHE A 61 12.73 6.70 18.76
CA PHE A 61 13.52 7.83 19.25
C PHE A 61 12.77 8.69 20.27
N SER A 62 11.44 8.79 20.15
CA SER A 62 10.58 9.41 21.17
C SER A 62 10.65 8.66 22.50
N GLY A 63 10.60 7.32 22.48
CA GLY A 63 10.80 6.50 23.68
C GLY A 63 12.20 6.64 24.28
N LEU A 64 13.24 6.67 23.44
CA LEU A 64 14.61 6.93 23.89
C LEU A 64 14.77 8.32 24.50
N TYR A 65 14.10 9.34 23.96
CA TYR A 65 14.08 10.68 24.55
C TYR A 65 13.46 10.67 25.94
N LEU A 66 12.29 10.05 26.12
CA LEU A 66 11.62 9.97 27.42
C LEU A 66 12.42 9.15 28.44
N TRP A 67 13.13 8.11 28.00
CA TRP A 67 13.93 7.26 28.88
C TRP A 67 15.27 7.89 29.29
N ARG A 68 15.99 8.50 28.33
CA ARG A 68 17.36 9.00 28.55
C ARG A 68 17.46 10.50 28.73
N GLY A 69 16.40 11.26 28.42
CA GLY A 69 16.36 12.72 28.52
C GLY A 69 17.26 13.48 27.53
N ARG A 70 17.87 12.81 26.55
CA ARG A 70 18.81 13.44 25.61
C ARG A 70 18.06 14.10 24.46
N THR A 71 18.22 15.41 24.29
CA THR A 71 17.53 16.21 23.25
C THR A 71 17.85 15.73 21.83
N GLU A 72 19.02 15.14 21.60
CA GLU A 72 19.38 14.53 20.32
C GLU A 72 18.36 13.46 19.88
N HIS A 73 17.82 12.68 20.82
CA HIS A 73 16.80 11.67 20.50
C HIS A 73 15.51 12.32 19.98
N ASP A 74 15.13 13.48 20.52
CA ASP A 74 14.00 14.24 20.00
C ASP A 74 14.27 14.81 18.59
N ASP A 75 15.52 15.23 18.29
CA ASP A 75 15.90 15.66 16.95
C ASP A 75 15.78 14.52 15.93
N TYR A 76 16.22 13.31 16.27
CA TYR A 76 16.03 12.13 15.42
C TYR A 76 14.54 11.75 15.29
N ALA A 77 13.75 11.89 16.35
CA ALA A 77 12.31 11.61 16.31
C ALA A 77 11.58 12.58 15.36
N LEU A 78 11.92 13.88 15.42
CA LEU A 78 11.38 14.90 14.54
C LEU A 78 11.82 14.67 13.09
N ALA A 79 13.11 14.43 12.85
CA ALA A 79 13.64 14.16 11.53
C ALA A 79 12.98 12.94 10.87
N ALA A 80 12.78 11.86 11.64
CA ALA A 80 12.06 10.68 11.17
C ALA A 80 10.60 11.00 10.84
N ALA A 81 9.94 11.83 11.67
CA ALA A 81 8.57 12.23 11.43
C ALA A 81 8.40 13.05 10.14
N GLU A 82 9.27 14.03 9.91
CA GLU A 82 9.26 14.87 8.70
C GLU A 82 9.50 14.03 7.44
N CYS A 83 10.47 13.11 7.48
CA CYS A 83 10.70 12.17 6.37
C CYS A 83 9.48 11.28 6.14
N GLY A 84 8.92 10.72 7.20
CA GLY A 84 7.75 9.85 7.12
C GLY A 84 6.52 10.54 6.57
N PHE A 85 6.28 11.80 6.94
CA PHE A 85 5.22 12.62 6.37
C PHE A 85 5.39 12.82 4.86
N LEU A 86 6.61 13.14 4.41
CA LEU A 86 6.91 13.26 2.98
C LEU A 86 6.61 11.95 2.24
N PHE A 87 7.04 10.81 2.76
CA PHE A 87 6.75 9.51 2.15
C PHE A 87 5.26 9.16 2.19
N THR A 88 4.53 9.59 3.22
CA THR A 88 3.07 9.40 3.31
C THR A 88 2.34 10.23 2.25
N VAL A 89 2.77 11.48 2.02
CA VAL A 89 2.25 12.31 0.91
C VAL A 89 2.53 11.63 -0.44
N LEU A 90 3.76 11.16 -0.66
CA LEU A 90 4.13 10.46 -1.89
C LEU A 90 3.30 9.18 -2.09
N ALA A 91 3.12 8.37 -1.05
CA ALA A 91 2.28 7.18 -1.09
C ALA A 91 0.82 7.53 -1.42
N THR A 92 0.28 8.60 -0.84
CA THR A 92 -1.08 9.07 -1.10
C THR A 92 -1.25 9.52 -2.55
N VAL A 93 -0.33 10.35 -3.06
CA VAL A 93 -0.38 10.87 -4.43
C VAL A 93 -0.22 9.75 -5.45
N THR A 94 0.77 8.87 -5.27
CA THR A 94 1.01 7.75 -6.19
C THR A 94 -0.14 6.74 -6.16
N GLY A 95 -0.74 6.51 -4.98
CA GLY A 95 -1.95 5.69 -4.85
C GLY A 95 -3.16 6.30 -5.57
N ALA A 96 -3.39 7.61 -5.44
CA ALA A 96 -4.46 8.30 -6.15
C ALA A 96 -4.28 8.27 -7.68
N ILE A 97 -3.04 8.42 -8.16
CA ILE A 97 -2.72 8.27 -9.60
C ILE A 97 -3.05 6.86 -10.08
N PHE A 98 -2.67 5.83 -9.30
CA PHE A 98 -3.02 4.44 -9.62
C PHE A 98 -4.54 4.25 -9.69
N SER A 99 -5.28 4.75 -8.70
CA SER A 99 -6.74 4.68 -8.65
C SER A 99 -7.38 5.35 -9.86
N GLN A 100 -6.88 6.51 -10.30
CA GLN A 100 -7.39 7.15 -11.52
C GLN A 100 -7.17 6.30 -12.76
N VAL A 101 -6.00 5.66 -12.89
CA VAL A 101 -5.65 4.86 -14.07
C VAL A 101 -6.43 3.54 -14.10
N VAL A 102 -6.67 2.93 -12.94
CA VAL A 102 -7.29 1.59 -12.84
C VAL A 102 -8.80 1.66 -12.67
N TRP A 103 -9.30 2.61 -11.88
CA TRP A 103 -10.72 2.74 -11.51
C TRP A 103 -11.40 3.98 -12.10
N GLY A 104 -10.66 4.85 -12.81
CA GLY A 104 -11.21 6.07 -13.41
C GLY A 104 -11.47 7.21 -12.43
N ILE A 105 -11.19 7.01 -11.14
CA ILE A 105 -11.38 8.00 -10.07
C ILE A 105 -10.16 8.06 -9.14
N TYR A 106 -9.72 9.26 -8.79
CA TYR A 106 -8.55 9.47 -7.92
C TYR A 106 -8.75 8.96 -6.49
N TRP A 107 -9.99 8.94 -6.01
CA TRP A 107 -10.30 8.58 -4.62
C TRP A 107 -11.66 7.93 -4.52
N ASN A 108 -11.75 6.87 -3.74
CA ASN A 108 -12.96 6.07 -3.59
C ASN A 108 -13.16 5.56 -2.15
N TRP A 109 -12.41 6.12 -1.18
CA TRP A 109 -12.48 5.74 0.24
C TRP A 109 -12.24 4.25 0.51
N ASP A 110 -11.47 3.57 -0.35
CA ASP A 110 -11.01 2.20 -0.08
C ASP A 110 -10.35 2.14 1.31
N PRO A 111 -10.47 1.05 2.07
CA PRO A 111 -9.84 0.89 3.36
C PRO A 111 -8.35 1.26 3.39
N ARG A 112 -7.57 1.03 2.32
CA ARG A 112 -6.14 1.42 2.28
C ARG A 112 -5.92 2.88 1.97
N GLN A 113 -6.72 3.45 1.08
CA GLN A 113 -6.75 4.89 0.85
C GLN A 113 -7.09 5.63 2.15
N THR A 114 -8.13 5.16 2.84
CA THR A 114 -8.54 5.70 4.14
C THR A 114 -7.44 5.54 5.17
N SER A 115 -6.80 4.37 5.28
CA SER A 115 -5.71 4.15 6.25
C SER A 115 -4.48 5.02 5.98
N ILE A 116 -4.05 5.19 4.73
CA ILE A 116 -2.90 6.06 4.42
C ILE A 116 -3.26 7.54 4.65
N PHE A 117 -4.49 7.94 4.39
CA PHE A 117 -4.98 9.29 4.69
C PHE A 117 -5.03 9.54 6.20
N VAL A 118 -5.51 8.59 7.00
CA VAL A 118 -5.49 8.69 8.46
C VAL A 118 -4.04 8.79 8.97
N LEU A 119 -3.10 8.01 8.42
CA LEU A 119 -1.68 8.15 8.74
C LEU A 119 -1.14 9.55 8.41
N LEU A 120 -1.55 10.12 7.27
CA LEU A 120 -1.20 11.49 6.89
C LEU A 120 -1.69 12.51 7.93
N LEU A 121 -2.91 12.34 8.43
CA LEU A 121 -3.47 13.18 9.49
C LEU A 121 -2.76 12.98 10.84
N ILE A 122 -2.35 11.76 11.17
CA ILE A 122 -1.55 11.47 12.38
C ILE A 122 -0.23 12.25 12.34
N TYR A 123 0.47 12.23 11.21
CA TYR A 123 1.67 13.05 11.03
C TYR A 123 1.37 14.56 11.13
N ALA A 124 0.32 15.04 10.45
CA ALA A 124 -0.06 16.44 10.50
C ALA A 124 -0.40 16.90 11.92
N ALA A 125 -1.09 16.07 12.69
CA ALA A 125 -1.43 16.32 14.08
C ALA A 125 -0.19 16.39 14.99
N LEU A 126 0.82 15.53 14.76
CA LEU A 126 2.11 15.64 15.45
C LEU A 126 2.76 17.02 15.23
N PHE A 127 2.81 17.49 13.99
CA PHE A 127 3.39 18.80 13.68
C PHE A 127 2.55 19.96 14.21
N ALA A 128 1.22 19.87 14.12
CA ALA A 128 0.31 20.84 14.69
C ALA A 128 0.54 20.97 16.21
N LEU A 129 0.56 19.84 16.93
CA LEU A 129 0.87 19.79 18.36
C LEU A 129 2.23 20.43 18.65
N ARG A 130 3.26 20.07 17.88
CA ARG A 130 4.62 20.56 18.08
C ARG A 130 4.75 22.06 17.82
N SER A 131 4.00 22.60 16.85
CA SER A 131 3.97 24.02 16.53
C SER A 131 3.20 24.87 17.54
N ALA A 132 2.22 24.29 18.24
CA ALA A 132 1.34 25.00 19.16
C ALA A 132 1.94 25.22 20.57
N ILE A 133 3.08 24.59 20.88
CA ILE A 133 3.71 24.65 22.21
C ILE A 133 4.97 25.50 22.13
N ASP A 134 5.00 26.64 22.81
CA ASP A 134 6.17 27.54 22.81
C ASP A 134 7.35 26.99 23.62
N ASP A 135 7.08 26.42 24.79
CA ASP A 135 8.11 25.85 25.66
C ASP A 135 8.75 24.62 25.01
N ILE A 136 10.05 24.70 24.71
CA ILE A 136 10.77 23.67 23.96
C ILE A 136 10.75 22.33 24.70
N SER A 137 11.00 22.32 26.02
CA SER A 137 11.02 21.09 26.80
C SER A 137 9.66 20.39 26.80
N ARG A 138 8.59 21.14 27.03
CA ARG A 138 7.22 20.65 26.99
C ARG A 138 6.83 20.19 25.59
N ARG A 139 7.22 20.93 24.55
CA ARG A 139 7.02 20.56 23.14
C ARG A 139 7.62 19.19 22.85
N ARG A 140 8.89 18.96 23.21
CA ARG A 140 9.58 17.67 23.04
C ARG A 140 8.86 16.54 23.77
N GLN A 141 8.51 16.76 25.03
CA GLN A 141 7.83 15.76 25.86
C GLN A 141 6.45 15.37 25.31
N LEU A 142 5.61 16.36 24.98
CA LEU A 142 4.27 16.11 24.44
C LEU A 142 4.33 15.46 23.06
N SER A 143 5.23 15.90 22.17
CA SER A 143 5.45 15.24 20.88
C SER A 143 5.89 13.78 21.04
N ALA A 144 6.80 13.50 21.97
CA ALA A 144 7.30 12.15 22.18
C ALA A 144 6.21 11.20 22.70
N VAL A 145 5.40 11.69 23.65
CA VAL A 145 4.23 10.95 24.17
C VAL A 145 3.24 10.69 23.04
N TYR A 146 2.89 11.72 22.24
CA TYR A 146 2.01 11.57 21.09
C TYR A 146 2.50 10.49 20.12
N SER A 147 3.77 10.54 19.71
CA SER A 147 4.34 9.59 18.75
C SER A 147 4.26 8.14 19.24
N LEU A 148 4.49 7.89 20.54
CA LEU A 148 4.36 6.56 21.12
C LEU A 148 2.91 6.06 21.09
N PHE A 149 1.96 6.88 21.55
CA PHE A 149 0.55 6.51 21.56
C PHE A 149 0.00 6.29 20.15
N ALA A 150 0.30 7.20 19.24
CA ALA A 150 -0.11 7.10 17.84
C ALA A 150 0.48 5.84 17.19
N PHE A 151 1.74 5.49 17.47
CA PHE A 151 2.38 4.33 16.85
C PHE A 151 1.70 3.01 17.21
N VAL A 152 1.06 2.88 18.38
CA VAL A 152 0.26 1.69 18.71
C VAL A 152 -0.86 1.46 17.69
N THR A 153 -1.45 2.55 17.18
CA THR A 153 -2.57 2.48 16.23
C THR A 153 -2.14 2.26 14.78
N VAL A 154 -0.93 2.68 14.39
CA VAL A 154 -0.50 2.70 12.99
C VAL A 154 -0.36 1.29 12.37
N PRO A 155 0.28 0.29 13.02
CA PRO A 155 0.31 -1.07 12.50
C PRO A 155 -1.08 -1.68 12.34
N PHE A 156 -1.99 -1.40 13.27
CA PHE A 156 -3.38 -1.84 13.15
C PHE A 156 -4.05 -1.19 11.93
N LEU A 157 -3.95 0.14 11.79
CA LEU A 157 -4.56 0.87 10.68
C LEU A 157 -4.03 0.47 9.31
N ILE A 158 -2.72 0.21 9.17
CA ILE A 158 -2.11 -0.05 7.86
C ILE A 158 -2.10 -1.55 7.51
N PHE A 159 -1.88 -2.43 8.49
CA PHE A 159 -1.75 -3.87 8.22
C PHE A 159 -3.02 -4.65 8.51
N VAL A 160 -3.77 -4.30 9.55
CA VAL A 160 -4.94 -5.09 10.00
C VAL A 160 -6.22 -4.58 9.37
N ALA A 161 -6.59 -3.31 9.59
CA ALA A 161 -7.86 -2.74 9.15
C ALA A 161 -8.19 -2.97 7.66
N PRO A 162 -7.25 -2.81 6.70
CA PRO A 162 -7.54 -3.01 5.29
C PRO A 162 -7.57 -4.47 4.85
N ARG A 163 -7.25 -5.42 5.74
CA ARG A 163 -7.32 -6.86 5.51
C ARG A 163 -8.48 -7.52 6.25
N VAL A 164 -9.23 -6.77 7.05
CA VAL A 164 -10.47 -7.27 7.71
C VAL A 164 -11.72 -6.61 7.13
N SER A 165 -11.55 -5.69 6.18
CA SER A 165 -12.65 -5.02 5.49
C SER A 165 -13.24 -5.91 4.39
N ASN A 166 -14.55 -6.15 4.47
CA ASN A 166 -15.30 -7.01 3.54
C ASN A 166 -15.52 -6.41 2.14
N SER A 167 -15.07 -5.17 1.90
CA SER A 167 -15.23 -4.47 0.63
C SER A 167 -13.97 -3.63 0.37
N THR A 168 -13.04 -4.16 -0.42
CA THR A 168 -11.85 -3.44 -0.87
C THR A 168 -11.74 -3.56 -2.39
N LEU A 169 -11.48 -2.43 -3.04
CA LEU A 169 -11.15 -2.39 -4.47
C LEU A 169 -9.64 -2.63 -4.68
N HIS A 170 -8.85 -2.63 -3.60
CA HIS A 170 -7.41 -2.73 -3.69
C HIS A 170 -6.99 -4.10 -4.26
N PRO A 171 -6.07 -4.14 -5.24
CA PRO A 171 -5.71 -5.37 -5.97
C PRO A 171 -4.83 -6.31 -5.15
N ASN A 172 -5.03 -6.43 -3.85
CA ASN A 172 -4.26 -7.38 -3.05
C ASN A 172 -4.47 -8.82 -3.53
N CYS A 173 -5.67 -9.13 -4.04
CA CYS A 173 -5.99 -10.39 -4.70
C CYS A 173 -5.18 -10.63 -6.02
N ALA A 174 -4.58 -9.58 -6.60
CA ALA A 174 -3.71 -9.64 -7.78
C ALA A 174 -2.23 -9.90 -7.46
N PHE A 175 -1.75 -9.39 -6.31
CA PHE A 175 -0.31 -9.25 -6.05
C PHE A 175 0.17 -10.06 -4.84
N MET A 176 -0.70 -10.45 -3.90
CA MET A 176 -0.37 -11.14 -2.64
C MET A 176 -1.47 -12.16 -2.29
N GLN A 177 -1.18 -13.47 -2.43
CA GLN A 177 -2.07 -14.53 -1.93
C GLN A 177 -2.30 -14.37 -0.40
N GLY A 178 -3.56 -14.37 0.05
CA GLY A 178 -3.92 -14.41 1.47
C GLY A 178 -4.56 -13.14 2.09
N SER A 179 -5.06 -12.17 1.33
CA SER A 179 -6.08 -11.24 1.86
C SER A 179 -7.47 -11.89 1.82
N THR A 180 -8.35 -11.53 2.76
CA THR A 180 -9.80 -11.90 2.82
C THR A 180 -10.59 -11.26 1.67
N CYS A 181 -10.12 -11.44 0.45
CA CYS A 181 -10.95 -11.42 -0.74
C CYS A 181 -11.68 -12.76 -0.76
N ASP A 182 -12.55 -13.04 0.21
CA ASP A 182 -13.21 -14.35 0.39
C ASP A 182 -14.21 -14.67 -0.75
N GLY A 183 -14.17 -13.92 -1.85
CA GLY A 183 -15.12 -14.02 -2.94
C GLY A 183 -16.53 -13.64 -2.49
N LEU A 184 -17.48 -13.86 -3.39
CA LEU A 184 -18.90 -13.78 -3.12
C LEU A 184 -19.46 -15.19 -3.31
N GLU A 185 -19.93 -15.79 -2.22
CA GLU A 185 -20.74 -16.99 -2.33
C GLU A 185 -22.15 -16.61 -2.76
N ILE A 186 -22.57 -17.11 -3.93
CA ILE A 186 -23.85 -16.75 -4.54
C ILE A 186 -24.54 -18.00 -5.07
N GLY A 187 -25.82 -18.13 -4.77
CA GLY A 187 -26.68 -19.20 -5.29
C GLY A 187 -27.36 -18.79 -6.59
N VAL A 188 -27.80 -19.78 -7.37
CA VAL A 188 -28.51 -19.52 -8.64
C VAL A 188 -29.77 -18.70 -8.39
N GLY A 189 -29.99 -17.68 -9.22
CA GLY A 189 -31.10 -16.72 -9.13
C GLY A 189 -30.94 -15.66 -8.03
N LYS A 190 -29.80 -15.61 -7.33
CA LYS A 190 -29.53 -14.58 -6.33
C LYS A 190 -28.68 -13.45 -6.90
N LEU A 191 -28.83 -12.30 -6.27
CA LEU A 191 -28.04 -11.10 -6.53
C LEU A 191 -27.07 -10.87 -5.38
N GLY A 192 -25.87 -10.41 -5.71
CA GLY A 192 -24.87 -9.99 -4.73
C GLY A 192 -23.97 -8.90 -5.28
N LEU A 193 -23.03 -8.46 -4.45
CA LEU A 193 -22.04 -7.46 -4.80
C LEU A 193 -20.66 -8.11 -4.73
N LEU A 194 -19.92 -8.01 -5.83
CA LEU A 194 -18.52 -8.42 -5.88
C LEU A 194 -17.69 -7.17 -6.20
N GLY A 195 -17.03 -6.63 -5.16
CA GLY A 195 -16.50 -5.27 -5.21
C GLY A 195 -17.65 -4.24 -5.23
N ASP A 196 -17.66 -3.38 -6.24
CA ASP A 196 -18.69 -2.37 -6.51
C ASP A 196 -19.72 -2.82 -7.58
N ARG A 197 -19.53 -4.00 -8.16
CA ARG A 197 -20.37 -4.51 -9.26
C ARG A 197 -21.50 -5.37 -8.72
N LYS A 198 -22.71 -5.16 -9.27
CA LYS A 198 -23.87 -6.02 -9.00
C LYS A 198 -23.76 -7.25 -9.88
N ILE A 199 -23.80 -8.42 -9.25
CA ILE A 199 -23.65 -9.72 -9.89
C ILE A 199 -24.89 -10.56 -9.63
N GLU A 200 -25.36 -11.25 -10.67
CA GLU A 200 -26.39 -12.30 -10.60
C GLU A 200 -25.82 -13.62 -11.10
N LEU A 201 -26.02 -14.71 -10.36
CA LEU A 201 -25.75 -16.04 -10.88
C LEU A 201 -27.01 -16.56 -11.59
N VAL A 202 -26.97 -16.63 -12.92
CA VAL A 202 -28.13 -17.01 -13.73
C VAL A 202 -28.30 -18.53 -13.79
N SER A 203 -27.21 -19.26 -14.03
CA SER A 203 -27.22 -20.72 -14.09
C SER A 203 -25.85 -21.31 -13.76
N LEU A 204 -25.87 -22.60 -13.42
CA LEU A 204 -24.69 -23.45 -13.31
C LEU A 204 -24.89 -24.64 -14.25
N ASP A 205 -24.12 -24.64 -15.33
CA ASP A 205 -24.15 -25.67 -16.35
C ASP A 205 -23.00 -26.65 -16.09
N ARG A 206 -23.32 -27.93 -15.88
CA ARG A 206 -22.32 -28.97 -15.61
C ARG A 206 -22.15 -29.86 -16.82
N GLU A 207 -20.92 -29.97 -17.32
CA GLU A 207 -20.54 -30.88 -18.39
C GLU A 207 -19.39 -31.77 -17.90
N GLY A 208 -19.71 -33.01 -17.53
CA GLY A 208 -18.76 -33.94 -16.91
C GLY A 208 -18.23 -33.42 -15.57
N ASP A 209 -16.94 -33.16 -15.51
CA ASP A 209 -16.23 -32.66 -14.33
C ASP A 209 -16.08 -31.14 -14.31
N VAL A 210 -16.52 -30.45 -15.37
CA VAL A 210 -16.45 -29.00 -15.50
C VAL A 210 -17.81 -28.37 -15.18
N VAL A 211 -17.78 -27.32 -14.36
CA VAL A 211 -18.94 -26.48 -14.06
C VAL A 211 -18.71 -25.10 -14.63
N THR A 212 -19.63 -24.63 -15.46
CA THR A 212 -19.64 -23.28 -16.05
C THR A 212 -20.73 -22.46 -15.37
N ALA A 213 -20.36 -21.30 -14.84
CA ALA A 213 -21.30 -20.39 -14.22
C ALA A 213 -21.68 -19.29 -15.21
N GLN A 214 -22.98 -19.07 -15.45
CA GLN A 214 -23.44 -17.90 -16.19
C GLN A 214 -23.70 -16.77 -15.22
N VAL A 215 -22.89 -15.72 -15.33
CA VAL A 215 -22.85 -14.64 -14.36
C VAL A 215 -23.19 -13.32 -15.05
N LEU A 216 -24.33 -12.74 -14.70
CA LEU A 216 -24.71 -11.42 -15.20
C LEU A 216 -24.05 -10.35 -14.34
N VAL A 217 -23.30 -9.45 -14.97
CA VAL A 217 -22.58 -8.36 -14.30
C VAL A 217 -23.12 -7.02 -14.77
N SER A 218 -23.54 -6.18 -13.81
CA SER A 218 -23.94 -4.79 -14.07
C SER A 218 -22.83 -3.82 -13.63
N GLU A 219 -22.55 -2.83 -14.46
CA GLU A 219 -21.53 -1.82 -14.17
C GLU A 219 -22.07 -0.72 -13.24
N PRO A 220 -21.21 -0.11 -12.39
CA PRO A 220 -21.59 1.06 -11.62
C PRO A 220 -21.91 2.23 -12.57
N GLY A 221 -23.19 2.63 -12.65
CA GLY A 221 -23.63 3.80 -13.41
C GLY A 221 -23.99 3.59 -14.88
N LEU A 222 -23.95 2.36 -15.42
CA LEU A 222 -24.50 2.02 -16.74
C LEU A 222 -25.74 1.12 -16.62
N SER A 223 -26.68 1.26 -17.55
CA SER A 223 -27.89 0.43 -17.66
C SER A 223 -27.68 -0.88 -18.44
N SER A 224 -26.45 -1.17 -18.88
CA SER A 224 -26.12 -2.37 -19.65
C SER A 224 -25.50 -3.44 -18.76
N SER A 225 -26.09 -4.64 -18.78
CA SER A 225 -25.57 -5.84 -18.13
C SER A 225 -24.87 -6.74 -19.15
N THR A 226 -23.73 -7.31 -18.79
CA THR A 226 -22.99 -8.27 -19.63
C THR A 226 -22.91 -9.62 -18.94
N THR A 227 -23.11 -10.70 -19.69
CA THR A 227 -22.96 -12.07 -19.18
C THR A 227 -21.51 -12.53 -19.33
N LEU A 228 -20.92 -13.00 -18.23
CA LEU A 228 -19.61 -13.62 -18.17
C LEU A 228 -19.76 -15.10 -17.82
N THR A 229 -18.93 -15.96 -18.42
CA THR A 229 -19.02 -17.42 -18.28
C THR A 229 -17.72 -18.04 -17.75
N PRO A 230 -17.38 -17.89 -16.46
CA PRO A 230 -16.23 -18.57 -15.86
C PRO A 230 -16.52 -20.06 -15.66
N SER A 231 -15.47 -20.89 -15.71
CA SER A 231 -15.60 -22.35 -15.52
C SER A 231 -14.56 -22.92 -14.54
N PHE A 232 -14.91 -24.02 -13.89
CA PHE A 232 -14.14 -24.66 -12.82
C PHE A 232 -14.18 -26.18 -12.95
N ASN A 233 -13.03 -26.83 -12.80
CA ASN A 233 -12.91 -28.29 -12.78
C ASN A 233 -13.06 -28.81 -11.34
N LEU A 234 -14.05 -29.67 -11.12
CA LEU A 234 -14.38 -30.22 -9.79
C LEU A 234 -13.33 -31.21 -9.26
N VAL A 235 -12.66 -31.94 -10.14
CA VAL A 235 -11.71 -33.01 -9.79
C VAL A 235 -10.33 -32.42 -9.51
N ASP A 236 -9.81 -31.63 -10.45
CA ASP A 236 -8.47 -31.03 -10.34
C ASP A 236 -8.47 -29.80 -9.43
N GLN A 237 -9.66 -29.29 -9.06
CA GLN A 237 -9.84 -28.05 -8.29
C GLN A 237 -9.19 -26.84 -8.97
N GLU A 238 -9.24 -26.81 -10.32
CA GLU A 238 -8.61 -25.77 -11.13
C GLU A 238 -9.61 -24.84 -11.80
N VAL A 239 -9.25 -23.57 -11.89
CA VAL A 239 -9.99 -22.54 -12.64
C VAL A 239 -9.62 -22.66 -14.12
N LEU A 240 -10.62 -22.86 -14.98
CA LEU A 240 -10.44 -23.06 -16.42
C LEU A 240 -10.67 -21.74 -17.17
N ASP A 241 -11.93 -21.32 -17.36
CA ASP A 241 -12.26 -20.10 -18.10
C ASP A 241 -12.29 -18.86 -17.20
N ARG A 242 -11.66 -17.79 -17.70
CA ARG A 242 -11.40 -16.54 -16.98
C ARG A 242 -11.90 -15.32 -17.77
N PRO A 243 -13.22 -15.17 -17.96
CA PRO A 243 -13.77 -14.07 -18.76
C PRO A 243 -13.43 -12.71 -18.15
N ASN A 244 -13.08 -11.75 -19.01
CA ASN A 244 -12.75 -10.39 -18.59
C ASN A 244 -14.01 -9.58 -18.25
N PHE A 245 -13.95 -8.78 -17.19
CA PHE A 245 -14.93 -7.74 -16.95
C PHE A 245 -14.90 -6.69 -18.08
N PRO A 246 -16.06 -6.25 -18.62
CA PRO A 246 -16.09 -5.25 -19.68
C PRO A 246 -15.41 -3.95 -19.25
N GLY A 247 -14.64 -3.36 -20.17
CA GLY A 247 -13.88 -2.12 -19.95
C GLY A 247 -12.71 -2.23 -18.96
N LEU A 248 -12.63 -3.33 -18.21
CA LEU A 248 -11.55 -3.64 -17.29
C LEU A 248 -10.71 -4.77 -17.87
N ARG A 249 -9.60 -5.05 -17.22
CA ARG A 249 -8.80 -6.23 -17.52
C ARG A 249 -8.63 -7.08 -16.27
N TYR A 250 -9.70 -7.28 -15.52
CA TYR A 250 -9.77 -8.27 -14.43
C TYR A 250 -10.59 -9.46 -14.92
N HIS A 251 -10.29 -10.65 -14.40
CA HIS A 251 -11.03 -11.86 -14.69
C HIS A 251 -12.07 -12.13 -13.59
N LEU A 252 -13.25 -12.57 -14.00
CA LEU A 252 -14.15 -13.27 -13.09
C LEU A 252 -13.74 -14.73 -13.04
N ILE A 253 -13.59 -15.28 -11.83
CA ILE A 253 -13.26 -16.69 -11.62
C ILE A 253 -14.26 -17.36 -10.69
N VAL A 254 -14.43 -18.67 -10.86
CA VAL A 254 -15.11 -19.55 -9.89
C VAL A 254 -14.03 -20.21 -9.06
N GLN A 255 -13.96 -19.90 -7.77
CA GLN A 255 -12.98 -20.48 -6.85
C GLN A 255 -13.45 -21.81 -6.23
N LYS A 256 -14.76 -21.95 -6.06
CA LYS A 256 -15.37 -23.13 -5.46
C LYS A 256 -16.79 -23.29 -5.97
N VAL A 257 -17.23 -24.53 -6.11
CA VAL A 257 -18.61 -24.88 -6.46
C VAL A 257 -19.18 -25.74 -5.34
N ASP A 258 -20.37 -25.39 -4.86
CA ASP A 258 -21.18 -26.24 -4.00
C ASP A 258 -22.44 -26.67 -4.78
N LEU A 259 -22.39 -27.90 -5.27
CA LEU A 259 -23.50 -28.50 -6.03
C LEU A 259 -24.72 -28.81 -5.16
N ALA A 260 -24.55 -29.02 -3.85
CA ALA A 260 -25.67 -29.32 -2.95
C ALA A 260 -26.47 -28.04 -2.63
N ALA A 261 -25.78 -26.92 -2.48
CA ALA A 261 -26.38 -25.61 -2.27
C ALA A 261 -26.75 -24.88 -3.57
N ASN A 262 -26.36 -25.44 -4.74
CA ASN A 262 -26.45 -24.80 -6.05
C ASN A 262 -25.85 -23.38 -6.04
N SER A 263 -24.67 -23.26 -5.42
CA SER A 263 -23.93 -22.02 -5.23
C SER A 263 -22.50 -22.12 -5.75
N VAL A 264 -21.92 -20.95 -6.02
CA VAL A 264 -20.48 -20.82 -6.34
C VAL A 264 -19.87 -19.69 -5.55
N LEU A 265 -18.58 -19.85 -5.26
CA LEU A 265 -17.72 -18.79 -4.75
C LEU A 265 -17.09 -18.07 -5.95
N LEU A 266 -17.63 -16.91 -6.27
CA LEU A 266 -17.08 -16.04 -7.33
C LEU A 266 -16.00 -15.14 -6.78
N ASN A 267 -14.94 -14.90 -7.54
CA ASN A 267 -13.91 -13.94 -7.15
C ASN A 267 -13.41 -13.12 -8.35
N ILE A 268 -12.76 -12.00 -8.05
CA ILE A 268 -12.07 -11.17 -9.03
C ILE A 268 -10.59 -11.54 -8.98
N GLU A 269 -10.09 -12.07 -10.08
CA GLU A 269 -8.68 -12.34 -10.28
C GLU A 269 -8.09 -11.25 -11.17
N ALA A 270 -6.92 -10.72 -10.82
CA ALA A 270 -6.19 -9.92 -11.79
C ALA A 270 -5.41 -10.85 -12.71
N PRO A 271 -5.31 -10.52 -14.00
CA PRO A 271 -4.47 -11.30 -14.90
C PRO A 271 -3.02 -11.20 -14.43
N GLY A 272 -2.27 -12.27 -14.68
CA GLY A 272 -0.82 -12.25 -14.57
C GLY A 272 -0.27 -13.04 -13.40
N THR A 273 1.04 -13.20 -13.46
CA THR A 273 1.80 -13.91 -12.44
C THR A 273 2.00 -13.00 -11.24
N GLY A 274 1.70 -13.50 -10.04
CA GLY A 274 1.82 -12.74 -8.80
C GLY A 274 3.21 -12.12 -8.64
N LEU A 275 3.35 -11.12 -7.76
CA LEU A 275 4.63 -10.43 -7.51
C LEU A 275 5.81 -11.40 -7.23
N LEU A 276 5.48 -12.58 -6.66
CA LEU A 276 6.39 -13.64 -6.25
C LEU A 276 6.70 -14.67 -7.36
N GLU A 277 5.94 -14.69 -8.44
CA GLU A 277 6.05 -15.71 -9.51
C GLU A 277 7.04 -15.30 -10.60
N ASN A 278 7.27 -13.99 -10.80
CA ASN A 278 8.24 -13.48 -11.76
C ASN A 278 9.52 -13.00 -11.05
N GLY A 279 10.62 -13.74 -11.22
CA GLY A 279 11.91 -13.42 -10.58
C GLY A 279 12.48 -12.03 -10.91
N ARG A 280 12.22 -11.48 -12.10
CA ARG A 280 12.68 -10.11 -12.47
C ARG A 280 11.89 -9.05 -11.73
N THR A 281 10.58 -9.25 -11.64
CA THR A 281 9.66 -8.40 -10.89
C THR A 281 10.02 -8.41 -9.41
N LEU A 282 10.18 -9.59 -8.83
CA LEU A 282 10.54 -9.76 -7.42
C LEU A 282 11.88 -9.11 -7.11
N PHE A 283 12.91 -9.36 -7.92
CA PHE A 283 14.23 -8.75 -7.73
C PHE A 283 14.16 -7.22 -7.74
N THR A 284 13.47 -6.65 -8.73
CA THR A 284 13.33 -5.19 -8.85
C THR A 284 12.53 -4.60 -7.70
N PHE A 285 11.49 -5.30 -7.25
CA PHE A 285 10.68 -4.90 -6.10
C PHE A 285 11.53 -4.88 -4.81
N LEU A 286 12.30 -5.93 -4.55
CA LEU A 286 13.20 -6.00 -3.38
C LEU A 286 14.32 -4.95 -3.46
N ALA A 287 14.88 -4.73 -4.66
CA ALA A 287 15.85 -3.67 -4.89
C ALA A 287 15.24 -2.29 -4.62
N SER A 288 13.97 -2.08 -4.98
CA SER A 288 13.26 -0.84 -4.68
C SER A 288 13.03 -0.65 -3.19
N ILE A 289 12.50 -1.65 -2.46
CA ILE A 289 12.36 -1.59 -0.99
C ILE A 289 13.68 -1.23 -0.32
N THR A 290 14.76 -1.89 -0.75
CA THR A 290 16.10 -1.66 -0.20
C THR A 290 16.59 -0.25 -0.49
N GLY A 291 16.43 0.22 -1.73
CA GLY A 291 16.81 1.57 -2.14
C GLY A 291 16.06 2.66 -1.37
N PHE A 292 14.74 2.55 -1.27
CA PHE A 292 13.90 3.51 -0.55
C PHE A 292 14.20 3.51 0.95
N THR A 293 14.45 2.35 1.54
CA THR A 293 14.86 2.24 2.95
C THR A 293 16.22 2.91 3.18
N ALA A 294 17.20 2.67 2.30
CA ALA A 294 18.50 3.33 2.37
C ALA A 294 18.39 4.85 2.18
N LEU A 295 17.55 5.29 1.25
CA LEU A 295 17.25 6.71 1.02
C LEU A 295 16.65 7.35 2.28
N PHE A 296 15.70 6.67 2.94
CA PHE A 296 15.11 7.13 4.19
C PHE A 296 16.17 7.33 5.28
N PHE A 297 17.01 6.33 5.55
CA PHE A 297 18.06 6.48 6.58
C PHE A 297 19.05 7.58 6.22
N TRP A 298 19.34 7.77 4.93
CA TRP A 298 20.17 8.89 4.50
C TRP A 298 19.51 10.25 4.81
N LEU A 299 18.24 10.43 4.44
CA LEU A 299 17.47 11.64 4.72
C LEU A 299 17.33 11.91 6.22
N LEU A 300 17.06 10.87 7.02
CA LEU A 300 16.99 10.92 8.46
C LEU A 300 18.28 11.48 9.07
N ASN A 301 19.43 10.88 8.72
CA ASN A 301 20.73 11.31 9.24
C ASN A 301 21.06 12.75 8.81
N MET A 302 20.77 13.10 7.54
CA MET A 302 20.96 14.45 7.04
C MET A 302 20.12 15.46 7.85
N ARG A 303 18.84 15.18 8.05
CA ARG A 303 17.93 16.08 8.74
C ARG A 303 18.25 16.21 10.23
N ALA A 304 18.55 15.11 10.92
CA ALA A 304 18.98 15.13 12.32
C ALA A 304 20.28 15.94 12.51
N THR A 305 21.24 15.81 11.60
CA THR A 305 22.48 16.61 11.61
C THR A 305 22.17 18.10 11.46
N LEU A 306 21.27 18.46 10.53
CA LEU A 306 20.85 19.85 10.34
C LEU A 306 20.17 20.44 11.58
N LEU A 307 19.30 19.69 12.24
CA LEU A 307 18.67 20.11 13.50
C LEU A 307 19.72 20.36 14.59
N GLY A 308 20.70 19.46 14.74
CA GLY A 308 21.80 19.63 15.70
C GLY A 308 22.62 20.91 15.44
N VAL A 309 22.92 21.21 14.17
CA VAL A 309 23.59 22.45 13.78
C VAL A 309 22.72 23.68 14.06
N GLN A 310 21.42 23.63 13.76
CA GLN A 310 20.47 24.71 14.05
C GLN A 310 20.43 25.03 15.54
N TRP A 311 20.36 24.00 16.41
CA TRP A 311 20.40 24.20 17.85
C TRP A 311 21.75 24.69 18.37
N ALA A 312 22.86 24.31 17.74
CA ALA A 312 24.17 24.84 18.08
C ALA A 312 24.30 26.33 17.73
N LEU A 313 23.75 26.76 16.59
CA LEU A 313 23.72 28.16 16.17
C LEU A 313 22.82 29.00 17.08
N ALA A 314 21.60 28.53 17.35
CA ALA A 314 20.65 29.22 18.24
C ALA A 314 21.25 29.48 19.64
N ARG A 315 21.98 28.49 20.20
CA ARG A 315 22.70 28.66 21.47
C ARG A 315 23.81 29.71 21.40
N ARG A 316 24.52 29.82 20.27
CA ARG A 316 25.57 30.83 20.08
C ARG A 316 25.00 32.24 19.94
N GLU A 317 23.80 32.36 19.37
CA GLU A 317 23.08 33.62 19.18
C GLU A 317 22.32 34.07 20.45
N GLY A 318 22.41 33.33 21.55
CA GLY A 318 21.81 33.69 22.82
C GLY A 318 20.31 33.38 22.92
N ALA A 319 19.74 32.62 21.99
CA ALA A 319 18.38 32.12 22.13
C ALA A 319 18.29 31.16 23.33
N ARG A 320 17.20 31.23 24.10
CA ARG A 320 16.89 30.21 25.12
C ARG A 320 16.52 28.91 24.38
N VAL A 321 17.41 27.92 24.43
CA VAL A 321 17.26 26.59 23.80
C VAL A 321 16.92 25.52 24.83
#